data_AF-Q8L3M1-F1
#
_entry.id   AF-Q8L3M1-F1
#
_cell.length_a   1.000
_cell.length_b   1.000
_cell.length_c   1.000
_cell.angle_alpha   90.00
_cell.angle_beta   90.00
_cell.angle_gamma   90.00
#
_symmetry.space_group_name_H-M   'P 1'
#
loop_
_entity.id
_entity.type
_entity.pdbx_description
1 polymer ?
#
loop_
_entity_poly.entity_id
_entity_poly.type
_entity_poly.pdbx_seq_one_letter_code
_entity_poly.pdbx_strand_id
1 'polypeptide(L)'
;LGPSSFAVVITQSEILASLRLTQSRAMQRTGYCNRWLLTSAAAVQVSPQAMQGSCLSVFPSNPTDPSWVDGAASGVALSLAGSGGASFLDFDSLGRATQCISAGCTVSISSSTHNEVRQVCINTEGYIYAC
;
A
#
# COMPACT_ATOMS: atom_id res chain seq x y z
N LEU A 1 22.07 12.32 9.77
CA LEU A 1 20.80 12.03 9.07
C LEU A 1 20.63 13.07 7.98
N GLY A 2 20.63 12.66 6.72
CA GLY A 2 20.50 13.55 5.55
C GLY A 2 19.05 13.68 5.09
N PRO A 3 18.70 14.69 4.27
CA PRO A 3 17.32 14.96 3.81
C PRO A 3 16.60 13.76 3.20
N SER A 4 17.35 12.85 2.60
CA SER A 4 16.90 11.59 1.99
C SER A 4 16.55 10.46 2.95
N SER A 5 17.23 10.35 4.09
CA SER A 5 16.83 9.39 5.13
C SER A 5 15.49 9.77 5.75
N PHE A 6 15.15 11.07 5.74
CA PHE A 6 13.84 11.53 6.15
C PHE A 6 12.75 11.15 5.13
N ALA A 7 13.06 11.16 3.83
CA ALA A 7 12.10 10.78 2.80
C ALA A 7 11.63 9.32 2.95
N VAL A 8 12.55 8.38 3.15
CA VAL A 8 12.19 6.95 3.34
C VAL A 8 11.31 6.75 4.60
N VAL A 9 11.62 7.45 5.69
CA VAL A 9 10.85 7.38 6.95
C VAL A 9 9.46 8.01 6.82
N ILE A 10 9.36 9.15 6.14
CA ILE A 10 8.07 9.81 5.87
C ILE A 10 7.23 8.91 4.97
N THR A 11 7.78 8.40 3.86
CA THR A 11 7.04 7.51 2.96
C THR A 11 6.63 6.21 3.65
N GLN A 12 7.45 5.63 4.56
CA GLN A 12 7.02 4.48 5.37
C GLN A 12 5.75 4.81 6.19
N SER A 13 5.70 6.00 6.79
CA SER A 13 4.55 6.48 7.56
C SER A 13 3.31 6.71 6.69
N GLU A 14 3.50 7.24 5.47
CA GLU A 14 2.44 7.44 4.49
C GLU A 14 1.88 6.11 3.98
N ILE A 15 2.75 5.14 3.67
CA ILE A 15 2.34 3.78 3.28
C ILE A 15 1.55 3.11 4.41
N LEU A 16 2.00 3.23 5.67
CA LEU A 16 1.26 2.75 6.83
C LEU A 16 -0.14 3.37 6.91
N ALA A 17 -0.24 4.69 6.77
CA ALA A 17 -1.52 5.40 6.82
C ALA A 17 -2.44 5.00 5.67
N SER A 18 -1.90 4.88 4.46
CA SER A 18 -2.60 4.49 3.24
C SER A 18 -3.19 3.07 3.32
N LEU A 19 -2.38 2.10 3.76
CA LEU A 19 -2.81 0.72 3.97
C LEU A 19 -3.89 0.63 5.07
N ARG A 20 -3.67 1.29 6.21
CA ARG A 20 -4.62 1.30 7.34
C ARG A 20 -5.94 1.98 6.98
N LEU A 21 -5.90 3.03 6.17
CA LEU A 21 -7.11 3.67 5.65
C LEU A 21 -7.89 2.72 4.76
N THR A 22 -7.22 2.03 3.84
CA THR A 22 -7.85 1.04 2.95
C THR A 22 -8.46 -0.12 3.74
N GLN A 23 -7.72 -0.64 4.72
CA GLN A 23 -8.19 -1.67 5.64
C GLN A 23 -9.42 -1.22 6.44
N SER A 24 -9.38 -0.01 7.01
CA SER A 24 -10.50 0.57 7.76
C SER A 24 -11.75 0.70 6.90
N ARG A 25 -11.59 1.19 5.66
CA ARG A 25 -12.68 1.25 4.69
C ARG A 25 -13.24 -0.14 4.36
N ALA A 26 -12.41 -1.17 4.26
CA ALA A 26 -12.87 -2.53 4.02
C ALA A 26 -13.76 -3.08 5.15
N MET A 27 -13.40 -2.78 6.39
CA MET A 27 -14.17 -3.19 7.58
C MET A 27 -15.46 -2.37 7.75
N GLN A 28 -15.46 -1.10 7.34
CA GLN A 28 -16.60 -0.19 7.53
C GLN A 28 -17.57 -0.14 6.35
N ARG A 29 -17.11 -0.46 5.13
CA ARG A 29 -17.86 -0.33 3.87
C ARG A 29 -17.81 -1.64 3.08
N THR A 30 -18.47 -2.67 3.61
CA THR A 30 -18.55 -3.98 2.96
C THR A 30 -19.23 -3.87 1.59
N GLY A 31 -18.81 -4.70 0.63
CA GLY A 31 -19.34 -4.69 -0.74
C GLY A 31 -18.75 -3.63 -1.68
N TYR A 32 -17.87 -2.74 -1.20
CA TYR A 32 -17.11 -1.81 -2.05
C TYR A 32 -15.73 -2.36 -2.43
N CYS A 33 -15.10 -1.70 -3.40
CA CYS A 33 -13.72 -1.99 -3.77
C CYS A 33 -12.73 -1.49 -2.71
N ASN A 34 -12.02 -2.43 -2.09
CA ASN A 34 -10.98 -2.17 -1.10
C ASN A 34 -9.61 -2.65 -1.60
N ARG A 35 -9.32 -2.32 -2.86
CA ARG A 35 -8.05 -2.62 -3.52
C ARG A 35 -7.04 -1.49 -3.27
N TRP A 36 -5.94 -1.84 -2.64
CA TRP A 36 -4.75 -1.01 -2.56
C TRP A 36 -3.78 -1.42 -3.66
N LEU A 37 -3.52 -0.53 -4.62
CA LEU A 37 -2.66 -0.78 -5.78
C LEU A 37 -1.30 -0.10 -5.58
N LEU A 38 -0.23 -0.73 -6.07
CA LEU A 38 1.15 -0.27 -5.96
C LEU A 38 1.87 -0.37 -7.32
N THR A 39 2.73 0.59 -7.61
CA THR A 39 3.78 0.52 -8.64
C THR A 39 5.13 0.78 -7.99
N SER A 40 6.22 0.74 -8.76
CA SER A 40 7.53 1.18 -8.26
C SER A 40 7.57 2.65 -7.85
N ALA A 41 6.61 3.47 -8.28
CA ALA A 41 6.62 4.92 -8.08
C ALA A 41 5.58 5.42 -7.07
N ALA A 42 4.50 4.67 -6.84
CA ALA A 42 3.38 5.17 -6.05
C ALA A 42 2.47 4.06 -5.53
N ALA A 43 1.60 4.41 -4.59
CA ALA A 43 0.55 3.54 -4.08
C ALA A 43 -0.75 4.28 -3.75
N VAL A 44 -1.90 3.61 -3.89
CA VAL A 44 -3.23 4.20 -3.65
C VAL A 44 -4.33 3.16 -3.52
N GLN A 45 -5.41 3.49 -2.80
CA GLN A 45 -6.68 2.78 -2.98
C GLN A 45 -7.34 3.19 -4.30
N VAL A 46 -7.64 2.21 -5.15
CA VAL A 46 -8.30 2.44 -6.43
C VAL A 46 -9.80 2.23 -6.32
N SER A 47 -10.57 3.07 -7.02
CA SER A 47 -12.02 2.94 -7.18
C SER A 47 -12.81 2.80 -5.86
N PRO A 48 -12.57 3.60 -4.80
CA PRO A 48 -13.20 3.42 -3.49
C PRO A 48 -14.74 3.58 -3.47
N GLN A 49 -15.35 3.99 -4.58
CA GLN A 49 -16.80 4.11 -4.77
C GLN A 49 -17.39 3.01 -5.65
N ALA A 50 -16.55 2.19 -6.30
CA ALA A 50 -17.02 1.05 -7.09
C ALA A 50 -17.38 -0.13 -6.19
N MET A 51 -18.28 -0.99 -6.66
CA MET A 51 -18.60 -2.25 -5.99
C MET A 51 -17.44 -3.24 -6.07
N GLN A 52 -17.36 -4.13 -5.09
CA GLN A 52 -16.42 -5.25 -5.08
C GLN A 52 -16.55 -6.06 -6.39
N GLY A 53 -15.43 -6.39 -7.03
CA GLY A 53 -15.39 -7.03 -8.35
C GLY A 53 -15.30 -6.06 -9.54
N SER A 54 -15.60 -4.77 -9.34
CA SER A 54 -15.39 -3.70 -10.34
C SER A 54 -14.17 -2.83 -10.03
N CYS A 55 -13.22 -3.38 -9.26
CA CYS A 55 -11.97 -2.71 -8.92
C CYS A 55 -11.10 -2.51 -10.16
N LEU A 56 -10.69 -1.27 -10.43
CA LEU A 56 -9.67 -1.01 -11.43
C LEU A 56 -8.35 -1.70 -11.04
N SER A 57 -7.56 -2.05 -12.05
CA SER A 57 -6.19 -2.57 -11.92
C SER A 57 -5.14 -1.57 -12.40
N VAL A 58 -5.58 -0.36 -12.76
CA VAL A 58 -4.75 0.71 -13.32
C VAL A 58 -4.75 1.89 -12.35
N PHE A 59 -3.61 2.56 -12.25
CA PHE A 59 -3.48 3.78 -11.47
C PHE A 59 -4.36 4.89 -12.04
N PRO A 60 -5.05 5.67 -11.19
CA PRO A 60 -5.77 6.86 -11.64
C PRO A 60 -4.76 7.89 -12.16
N SER A 61 -5.12 8.60 -13.23
CA SER A 61 -4.26 9.64 -13.81
C SER A 61 -4.11 10.86 -12.90
N ASN A 62 -5.13 11.15 -12.08
CA ASN A 62 -5.14 12.24 -11.12
C ASN A 62 -5.61 11.70 -9.76
N PRO A 63 -4.72 11.09 -8.97
CA PRO A 63 -5.08 10.57 -7.65
C PRO A 63 -5.44 11.71 -6.70
N THR A 64 -6.68 11.69 -6.19
CA THR A 64 -7.17 12.64 -5.16
C THR A 64 -7.59 11.94 -3.88
N ASP A 65 -7.47 10.61 -3.82
CA ASP A 65 -7.85 9.87 -2.63
C ASP A 65 -6.81 10.09 -1.51
N PRO A 66 -7.23 10.25 -0.24
CA PRO A 66 -6.31 10.44 0.88
C PRO A 66 -5.34 9.28 1.13
N SER A 67 -5.55 8.12 0.52
CA SER A 67 -4.60 7.00 0.53
C SER A 67 -3.45 7.15 -0.48
N TRP A 68 -3.42 8.20 -1.30
CA TRP A 68 -2.36 8.42 -2.27
C TRP A 68 -0.99 8.62 -1.60
N VAL A 69 0.01 7.91 -2.10
CA VAL A 69 1.42 8.06 -1.72
C VAL A 69 2.27 8.19 -2.98
N ASP A 70 3.00 9.30 -3.09
CA ASP A 70 3.89 9.59 -4.20
C ASP A 70 5.35 9.30 -3.81
N GLY A 71 5.78 8.06 -4.09
CA GLY A 71 7.15 7.64 -3.84
C GLY A 71 8.15 8.32 -4.78
N ALA A 72 7.77 8.54 -6.05
CA ALA A 72 8.64 9.17 -7.03
C ALA A 72 8.94 10.64 -6.68
N ALA A 73 7.93 11.42 -6.25
CA ALA A 73 8.15 12.78 -5.75
C ALA A 73 9.04 12.81 -4.50
N SER A 74 8.97 11.75 -3.69
CA SER A 74 9.81 11.57 -2.50
C SER A 74 11.21 10.98 -2.81
N GLY A 75 11.51 10.65 -4.07
CA GLY A 75 12.79 10.07 -4.47
C GLY A 75 13.00 8.63 -3.95
N VAL A 76 11.92 7.88 -3.75
CA VAL A 76 11.94 6.48 -3.28
C VAL A 76 11.22 5.55 -4.27
N ALA A 77 11.64 4.29 -4.28
CA ALA A 77 10.99 3.22 -5.01
C ALA A 77 10.22 2.31 -4.05
N LEU A 78 9.08 1.82 -4.52
CA LEU A 78 8.23 0.89 -3.78
C LEU A 78 8.27 -0.51 -4.40
N SER A 79 8.15 -1.54 -3.59
CA SER A 79 7.93 -2.91 -4.08
C SER A 79 7.08 -3.72 -3.11
N LEU A 80 6.37 -4.72 -3.62
CA LEU A 80 5.52 -5.60 -2.84
C LEU A 80 5.99 -7.05 -3.00
N ALA A 81 6.24 -7.71 -1.87
CA ALA A 81 6.59 -9.12 -1.78
C ALA A 81 5.52 -9.88 -0.99
N GLY A 82 5.46 -11.20 -1.19
CA GLY A 82 4.50 -12.09 -0.51
C GLY A 82 3.10 -12.12 -1.14
N SER A 83 2.82 -11.26 -2.11
CA SER A 83 1.50 -11.11 -2.75
C SER A 83 1.18 -12.10 -3.88
N GLY A 84 2.00 -13.14 -4.08
CA GLY A 84 1.89 -14.05 -5.23
C GLY A 84 2.18 -13.39 -6.59
N GLY A 85 2.95 -12.29 -6.58
CA GLY A 85 3.28 -11.52 -7.80
C GLY A 85 2.26 -10.43 -8.15
N ALA A 86 1.19 -10.28 -7.37
CA ALA A 86 0.25 -9.20 -7.55
C ALA A 86 0.88 -7.85 -7.14
N SER A 87 0.58 -6.80 -7.88
CA SER A 87 0.93 -5.41 -7.55
C SER A 87 -0.18 -4.71 -6.74
N PHE A 88 -1.07 -5.47 -6.12
CA PHE A 88 -2.19 -4.95 -5.34
C PHE A 88 -2.51 -5.85 -4.16
N LEU A 89 -3.25 -5.28 -3.20
CA LEU A 89 -3.82 -5.95 -2.04
C LEU A 89 -5.32 -5.67 -1.97
N ASP A 90 -6.13 -6.73 -1.98
CA ASP A 90 -7.58 -6.66 -1.78
C ASP A 90 -7.89 -7.00 -0.33
N PHE A 91 -8.41 -6.02 0.41
CA PHE A 91 -8.81 -6.21 1.80
C PHE A 91 -10.23 -6.76 1.91
N ASP A 92 -10.41 -7.81 2.70
CA ASP A 92 -11.72 -8.37 3.04
C ASP A 92 -12.43 -7.58 4.15
N SER A 93 -13.68 -7.94 4.46
CA SER A 93 -14.48 -7.28 5.50
C SER A 93 -13.96 -7.47 6.93
N LEU A 94 -12.98 -8.36 7.13
CA LEU A 94 -12.29 -8.56 8.41
C LEU A 94 -10.97 -7.80 8.48
N GLY A 95 -10.62 -7.04 7.43
CA GLY A 95 -9.38 -6.28 7.35
C GLY A 95 -8.16 -7.11 6.95
N ARG A 96 -8.34 -8.31 6.42
CA ARG A 96 -7.22 -9.15 5.95
C ARG A 96 -6.94 -8.88 4.48
N ALA A 97 -5.67 -8.77 4.12
CA ALA A 97 -5.27 -8.66 2.72
C ALA A 97 -5.23 -10.06 2.08
N THR A 98 -6.08 -10.27 1.07
CA THR A 98 -6.29 -11.58 0.41
C THR A 98 -4.99 -12.18 -0.12
N GLN A 99 -4.09 -11.35 -0.64
CA GLN A 99 -2.81 -11.75 -1.21
C GLN A 99 -1.78 -12.15 -0.15
N CYS A 100 -2.02 -11.83 1.12
CA CYS A 100 -1.05 -12.02 2.22
C CYS A 100 -1.39 -13.22 3.11
N ILE A 101 -2.43 -13.98 2.80
CA ILE A 101 -2.97 -15.02 3.70
C ILE A 101 -2.02 -16.21 3.91
N SER A 102 -1.08 -16.48 2.98
CA SER A 102 -0.19 -17.64 3.07
C SER A 102 1.06 -17.38 3.92
N ALA A 103 1.66 -16.19 3.82
CA ALA A 103 2.94 -15.89 4.47
C ALA A 103 3.08 -14.44 4.97
N GLY A 104 2.02 -13.63 4.87
CA GLY A 104 2.10 -12.18 4.99
C GLY A 104 2.63 -11.51 3.71
N CYS A 105 2.61 -10.19 3.71
CA CYS A 105 3.21 -9.37 2.66
C CYS A 105 4.18 -8.35 3.26
N THR A 106 5.10 -7.89 2.41
CA THR A 106 6.05 -6.84 2.76
C THR A 106 6.07 -5.80 1.65
N VAL A 107 5.75 -4.55 2.00
CA VAL A 107 6.01 -3.39 1.14
C VAL A 107 7.38 -2.86 1.49
N SER A 108 8.30 -2.82 0.54
CA SER A 108 9.62 -2.21 0.72
C SER A 108 9.64 -0.81 0.14
N ILE A 109 10.26 0.12 0.86
CA ILE A 109 10.48 1.51 0.49
C ILE A 109 12.00 1.69 0.43
N SER A 110 12.55 1.96 -0.75
CA SER A 110 14.00 2.08 -0.95
C SER A 110 14.39 3.41 -1.57
N SER A 111 15.47 4.02 -1.09
CA SER A 111 16.09 5.18 -1.75
C SER A 111 17.28 4.74 -2.58
N SER A 112 17.21 4.95 -3.90
CA SER A 112 18.33 4.69 -4.82
C SER A 112 19.55 5.57 -4.55
N THR A 113 19.36 6.70 -3.88
CA THR A 113 20.43 7.68 -3.67
C THR A 113 21.22 7.41 -2.37
N HIS A 114 20.63 6.73 -1.38
CA HIS A 114 21.22 6.61 -0.04
C HIS A 114 21.31 5.18 0.48
N ASN A 115 20.96 4.18 -0.34
CA ASN A 115 21.03 2.76 0.01
C ASN A 115 20.31 2.43 1.34
N GLU A 116 19.22 3.15 1.64
CA GLU A 116 18.34 2.90 2.78
C GLU A 116 17.08 2.17 2.31
N VAL A 117 16.68 1.15 3.06
CA VAL A 117 15.45 0.39 2.85
C VAL A 117 14.67 0.35 4.16
N ARG A 118 13.38 0.68 4.09
CA ARG A 118 12.39 0.51 5.17
C ARG A 118 11.26 -0.36 4.69
N GLN A 119 10.54 -0.99 5.61
CA GLN A 119 9.52 -1.95 5.24
C GLN A 119 8.21 -1.72 6.01
N VAL A 120 7.10 -2.10 5.39
CA VAL A 120 5.80 -2.22 6.04
C VAL A 120 5.36 -3.65 5.86
N CYS A 121 5.12 -4.34 6.96
CA CYS A 121 4.71 -5.72 7.01
C CYS A 121 3.21 -5.84 7.26
N ILE A 122 2.59 -6.83 6.61
CA ILE A 122 1.19 -7.19 6.77
C ILE A 122 1.17 -8.68 7.08
N ASN A 123 0.73 -9.08 8.27
CA ASN A 123 0.64 -10.51 8.60
C ASN A 123 -0.60 -11.17 7.96
N THR A 124 -0.74 -12.48 8.13
CA THR A 124 -1.85 -13.26 7.58
C THR A 124 -3.22 -12.84 8.12
N GLU A 125 -3.25 -12.28 9.33
CA GLU A 125 -4.46 -11.77 10.00
C GLU A 125 -4.75 -10.29 9.70
N GLY A 126 -3.98 -9.66 8.81
CA GLY A 126 -4.19 -8.27 8.41
C GLY A 126 -3.58 -7.22 9.35
N TYR A 127 -2.77 -7.59 10.34
CA TYR A 127 -2.06 -6.61 11.16
C TYR A 127 -0.98 -5.89 10.34
N ILE A 128 -1.06 -4.55 10.27
CA ILE A 128 -0.18 -3.68 9.48
C ILE A 128 0.78 -2.90 10.40
N TYR A 129 2.09 -3.09 10.23
CA TYR A 129 3.12 -2.50 11.08
C TYR A 129 4.43 -2.20 10.33
N ALA A 130 5.23 -1.27 10.85
CA ALA A 130 6.58 -1.04 10.37
C ALA A 130 7.49 -2.20 10.80
N CYS A 131 8.22 -2.75 9.83
CA CYS A 131 9.32 -3.67 10.00
C CYS A 131 10.57 -3.05 9.35
#